data_AF-A0A6N6RI64-F1
#
_entry.id   AF-A0A6N6RI64-F1
#
_cell.length_a   1.000
_cell.length_b   1.000
_cell.length_c   1.000
_cell.angle_alpha   90.00
_cell.angle_beta   90.00
_cell.angle_gamma   90.00
#
_symmetry.space_group_name_H-M   'P 1'
#
loop_
_entity.id
_entity.type
_entity.pdbx_description
1 polymer ?
#
loop_
_entity_poly.entity_id
_entity_poly.type
_entity_poly.pdbx_seq_one_letter_code
_entity_poly.pdbx_strand_id
1 'polypeptide(L)'
;MKVTLLLLLSILTLSSCSSKEHSNTETVEHADAAVSESLPENTIRTVMDEQVEFQFGEKTDPEELGLYRSLSIIVGDSVVLTFRDEFYEFEGERFKLDETHKFNTRQGTFYRVELNNRPEPPVHWFFQYSDNQIEYVGEINPLDLKYIGDADMDGKIEVSGYQDYCQETYIGESDKQDFCAEYFASFEVSDTVERVSYSYGVASILKEHGYLPSPVLEDPFVFGDFYGDGIQDTALIATIGDEHKLLVVDYQSDTALINIVEDGGETIQTTDFSWVGVFKAIPAGDTLFSNYTDDWRSLSDVPEDERVVLTYDALFVHMAEACGGGFIFWKDEKWNWLQQE
;
A
#
# COMPACT_ATOMS: atom_id res chain seq x y z
N MET A 1 -9.24 -49.18 -6.07
CA MET A 1 -7.85 -49.70 -6.06
C MET A 1 -7.13 -49.01 -4.92
N LYS A 2 -6.86 -49.72 -3.82
CA LYS A 2 -6.19 -49.18 -2.62
C LYS A 2 -4.70 -49.44 -2.75
N VAL A 3 -3.86 -48.41 -2.68
CA VAL A 3 -2.42 -48.57 -2.44
C VAL A 3 -2.07 -47.70 -1.25
N THR A 4 -1.86 -48.40 -0.13
CA THR A 4 -1.27 -47.93 1.12
C THR A 4 0.25 -47.97 0.95
N LEU A 5 0.98 -46.90 1.25
CA LEU A 5 2.43 -46.98 1.42
C LEU A 5 2.92 -46.16 2.63
N LEU A 6 3.00 -46.91 3.72
CA LEU A 6 3.94 -46.94 4.84
C LEU A 6 4.98 -45.81 5.04
N LEU A 7 4.94 -45.27 6.25
CA LEU A 7 5.96 -44.61 7.07
C LEU A 7 7.37 -45.22 6.95
N LEU A 8 8.40 -44.37 7.04
CA LEU A 8 9.61 -44.68 7.81
C LEU A 8 10.17 -43.42 8.50
N LEU A 9 10.08 -43.44 9.83
CA LEU A 9 10.61 -42.47 10.79
C LEU A 9 11.96 -43.02 11.29
N SER A 10 13.02 -42.22 11.21
CA SER A 10 14.34 -42.58 11.73
C SER A 10 14.75 -41.59 12.82
N ILE A 11 14.50 -41.97 14.07
CA ILE A 11 15.07 -41.38 15.29
C ILE A 11 16.22 -42.27 15.71
N LEU A 12 17.43 -41.74 15.91
CA LEU A 12 18.54 -42.35 16.68
C LEU A 12 19.46 -41.20 17.15
N THR A 13 19.24 -40.69 18.36
CA THR A 13 19.95 -40.97 19.64
C THR A 13 21.29 -40.28 19.83
N LEU A 14 21.28 -39.39 20.81
CA LEU A 14 22.40 -38.86 21.58
C LEU A 14 23.25 -39.99 22.19
N SER A 15 24.56 -39.83 22.15
CA SER A 15 25.49 -40.51 23.06
C SER A 15 26.41 -39.50 23.72
N SER A 16 26.13 -39.30 25.00
CA SER A 16 26.96 -38.66 26.02
C SER A 16 28.35 -39.28 26.11
N CYS A 17 29.39 -38.45 26.21
CA CYS A 17 30.66 -38.87 26.80
C CYS A 17 30.99 -37.96 27.99
N SER A 18 30.91 -38.57 29.17
CA SER A 18 31.32 -38.03 30.47
C SER A 18 32.77 -38.44 30.71
N SER A 19 33.64 -37.50 31.03
CA SER A 19 34.89 -37.78 31.74
C SER A 19 35.18 -36.69 32.76
N LYS A 20 35.33 -37.13 34.01
CA LYS A 20 35.63 -36.35 35.21
C LYS A 20 37.09 -35.88 35.27
N GLU A 21 37.22 -34.71 35.87
CA GLU A 21 38.25 -34.24 36.83
C GLU A 21 39.74 -34.30 36.45
N HIS A 22 40.34 -33.11 36.35
CA HIS A 22 41.47 -32.78 37.22
C HIS A 22 41.46 -31.28 37.58
N SER A 23 41.51 -31.00 38.88
CA SER A 23 41.74 -29.67 39.44
C SER A 23 43.14 -29.20 39.11
N ASN A 24 43.28 -27.94 38.69
CA ASN A 24 44.41 -27.12 39.06
C ASN A 24 43.95 -25.67 39.21
N THR A 25 44.24 -25.14 40.39
CA THR A 25 44.06 -23.76 40.80
C THR A 25 45.13 -22.93 40.10
N GLU A 26 44.73 -22.15 39.09
CA GLU A 26 45.53 -21.03 38.60
C GLU A 26 44.63 -19.80 38.45
N THR A 27 45.14 -18.71 38.98
CA THR A 27 44.68 -17.33 38.93
C THR A 27 43.95 -16.96 37.62
N VAL A 28 42.66 -16.63 37.74
CA VAL A 28 41.94 -15.90 36.69
C VAL A 28 42.05 -14.42 37.02
N GLU A 29 42.80 -13.74 36.17
CA GLU A 29 42.92 -12.30 36.04
C GLU A 29 41.54 -11.63 35.93
N HIS A 30 41.51 -10.36 36.30
CA HIS A 30 40.37 -9.47 36.12
C HIS A 30 39.70 -9.70 34.76
N ALA A 31 38.39 -9.96 34.80
CA ALA A 31 37.55 -9.96 33.62
C ALA A 31 37.81 -8.67 32.84
N ASP A 32 38.23 -8.86 31.59
CA ASP A 32 38.53 -7.82 30.64
C ASP A 32 37.41 -6.79 30.64
N ALA A 33 37.80 -5.51 30.75
CA ALA A 33 36.94 -4.42 30.37
C ALA A 33 36.43 -4.74 28.97
N ALA A 34 35.10 -4.91 28.85
CA ALA A 34 34.44 -5.07 27.57
C ALA A 34 35.07 -4.08 26.60
N VAL A 35 35.63 -4.61 25.51
CA VAL A 35 36.14 -3.79 24.41
C VAL A 35 34.95 -2.97 23.96
N SER A 36 34.90 -1.73 24.43
CA SER A 36 33.97 -0.70 23.99
C SER A 36 34.29 -0.51 22.52
N GLU A 37 33.59 -1.23 21.64
CA GLU A 37 33.63 -0.97 20.22
C GLU A 37 33.27 0.50 20.04
N SER A 38 34.30 1.31 19.77
CA SER A 38 34.11 2.73 19.53
C SER A 38 33.18 2.86 18.34
N LEU A 39 32.05 3.52 18.55
CA LEU A 39 31.11 3.78 17.48
C LEU A 39 31.83 4.46 16.31
N PRO A 40 31.46 4.15 15.06
CA PRO A 40 32.01 4.86 13.91
C PRO A 40 31.82 6.37 14.12
N GLU A 41 32.84 7.18 13.80
CA GLU A 41 32.86 8.65 14.03
C GLU A 41 31.65 9.39 13.42
N ASN A 42 30.87 8.74 12.56
CA ASN A 42 29.69 9.27 11.87
C ASN A 42 28.37 8.66 12.36
N THR A 43 28.30 8.25 13.63
CA THR A 43 27.11 7.66 14.24
C THR A 43 26.72 8.45 15.48
N ILE A 44 25.43 8.73 15.65
CA ILE A 44 24.90 9.24 16.93
C ILE A 44 23.86 8.27 17.49
N ARG A 45 23.75 8.24 18.81
CA ARG A 45 22.79 7.41 19.54
C ARG A 45 21.96 8.27 20.46
N THR A 46 20.66 8.04 20.45
CA THR A 46 19.69 8.73 21.31
C THR A 46 18.86 7.68 22.05
N VAL A 47 19.02 7.59 23.37
CA VAL A 47 18.36 6.62 24.25
C VAL A 47 17.04 7.20 24.76
N MET A 48 15.91 6.56 24.45
CA MET A 48 14.55 7.06 24.72
C MET A 48 13.90 6.54 25.96
N ASP A 49 14.15 5.28 26.22
CA ASP A 49 13.70 4.58 27.40
C ASP A 49 14.87 3.70 27.84
N GLU A 50 14.76 3.08 29.01
CA GLU A 50 15.74 2.10 29.47
C GLU A 50 15.96 0.98 28.45
N GLN A 51 15.00 0.79 27.53
CA GLN A 51 14.97 -0.33 26.60
C GLN A 51 15.04 0.06 25.13
N VAL A 52 14.86 1.33 24.72
CA VAL A 52 14.78 1.72 23.30
C VAL A 52 15.82 2.80 22.97
N GLU A 53 16.63 2.54 21.95
CA GLU A 53 17.66 3.45 21.46
C GLU A 53 17.57 3.62 19.94
N PHE A 54 17.71 4.85 19.47
CA PHE A 54 17.78 5.18 18.05
C PHE A 54 19.23 5.50 17.70
N GLN A 55 19.79 4.76 16.75
CA GLN A 55 21.14 4.94 16.24
C GLN A 55 21.08 5.47 14.80
N PHE A 56 21.49 6.71 14.60
CA PHE A 56 21.61 7.33 13.28
C PHE A 56 23.02 7.10 12.74
N GLY A 57 23.13 6.56 11.53
CA GLY A 57 24.40 6.21 10.91
C GLY A 57 24.52 6.75 9.49
N GLU A 58 25.75 6.75 8.97
CA GLU A 58 26.06 7.24 7.63
C GLU A 58 25.71 8.72 7.47
N LYS A 59 26.37 9.58 8.27
CA LYS A 59 26.25 11.04 8.15
C LYS A 59 26.50 11.48 6.71
N THR A 60 25.53 12.16 6.11
CA THR A 60 25.55 12.57 4.70
C THR A 60 25.88 14.03 4.49
N ASP A 61 25.56 14.89 5.46
CA ASP A 61 25.82 16.31 5.35
C ASP A 61 27.19 16.70 5.94
N PRO A 62 28.10 17.31 5.16
CA PRO A 62 29.29 17.96 5.69
C PRO A 62 28.99 19.24 6.48
N GLU A 63 27.81 19.84 6.31
CA GLU A 63 27.35 21.04 7.01
C GLU A 63 26.54 20.68 8.28
N GLU A 64 26.44 21.62 9.22
CA GLU A 64 25.99 21.45 10.62
C GLU A 64 24.51 21.02 10.80
N LEU A 65 23.84 20.46 9.79
CA LEU A 65 22.46 20.01 9.88
C LEU A 65 22.35 18.60 10.47
N GLY A 66 23.44 17.83 10.44
CA GLY A 66 23.49 16.50 11.05
C GLY A 66 22.52 15.53 10.39
N LEU A 67 22.60 15.38 9.06
CA LEU A 67 21.76 14.48 8.28
C LEU A 67 22.40 13.09 8.16
N TYR A 68 21.58 12.03 8.19
CA TYR A 68 22.01 10.63 8.21
C TYR A 68 21.22 9.80 7.19
N ARG A 69 21.88 8.81 6.57
CA ARG A 69 21.24 7.90 5.58
C ARG A 69 20.57 6.69 6.20
N SER A 70 20.87 6.40 7.45
CA SER A 70 20.35 5.22 8.11
C SER A 70 19.89 5.51 9.52
N LEU A 71 18.81 4.83 9.91
CA LEU A 71 18.28 4.82 11.25
C LEU A 71 18.15 3.37 11.71
N SER A 72 18.82 3.01 12.78
CA SER A 72 18.64 1.72 13.44
C SER A 72 17.90 1.92 14.76
N ILE A 73 16.96 1.04 15.05
CA ILE A 73 16.24 1.02 16.32
C ILE A 73 16.71 -0.20 17.09
N ILE A 74 17.23 0.04 18.28
CA ILE A 74 17.84 -0.93 19.17
C ILE A 74 16.92 -1.11 20.35
N VAL A 75 16.60 -2.36 20.68
CA VAL A 75 15.85 -2.72 21.88
C VAL A 75 16.73 -3.60 22.78
N GLY A 76 17.05 -3.10 23.97
CA GLY A 76 18.10 -3.68 24.81
C GLY A 76 19.44 -3.72 24.09
N ASP A 77 19.98 -4.92 23.85
CA ASP A 77 21.26 -5.12 23.17
C ASP A 77 21.11 -5.52 21.68
N SER A 78 19.88 -5.53 21.15
CA SER A 78 19.59 -6.04 19.81
C SER A 78 19.12 -4.93 18.88
N VAL A 79 19.72 -4.83 17.69
CA VAL A 79 19.16 -4.05 16.59
C VAL A 79 17.90 -4.76 16.08
N VAL A 80 16.74 -4.12 16.23
CA VAL A 80 15.45 -4.70 15.84
C VAL A 80 15.05 -4.26 14.44
N LEU A 81 15.32 -3.01 14.08
CA LEU A 81 15.03 -2.45 12.76
C LEU A 81 16.18 -1.61 12.25
N THR A 82 16.38 -1.61 10.94
CA THR A 82 17.29 -0.70 10.25
C THR A 82 16.60 -0.17 9.00
N PHE A 83 16.46 1.15 8.94
CA PHE A 83 15.93 1.88 7.80
C PHE A 83 17.06 2.54 7.03
N ARG A 84 16.90 2.52 5.71
CA ARG A 84 17.70 3.29 4.76
C ARG A 84 16.72 3.80 3.71
N ASP A 85 16.78 5.09 3.44
CA ASP A 85 16.00 5.69 2.38
C ASP A 85 16.96 6.30 1.35
N GLU A 86 16.65 6.14 0.07
CA GLU A 86 17.49 6.68 -1.01
C GLU A 86 17.21 8.16 -1.28
N PHE A 87 16.03 8.63 -0.86
CA PHE A 87 15.50 9.96 -1.13
C PHE A 87 15.49 10.85 0.11
N TYR A 88 15.23 10.27 1.28
CA TYR A 88 15.14 10.98 2.55
C TYR A 88 16.39 10.80 3.41
N GLU A 89 16.73 11.85 4.15
CA GLU A 89 17.79 11.84 5.14
C GLU A 89 17.18 12.08 6.52
N PHE A 90 17.67 11.36 7.53
CA PHE A 90 17.24 11.54 8.90
C PHE A 90 17.97 12.74 9.51
N GLU A 91 17.24 13.72 10.05
CA GLU A 91 17.87 14.80 10.81
C GLU A 91 18.20 14.24 12.18
N GLY A 92 19.48 14.07 12.53
CA GLY A 92 19.89 13.39 13.76
C GLY A 92 20.34 14.35 14.87
N GLU A 93 21.07 15.41 14.53
CA GLU A 93 21.65 16.33 15.54
C GLU A 93 20.60 17.23 16.22
N ARG A 94 19.55 17.61 15.48
CA ARG A 94 18.38 18.30 16.04
C ARG A 94 17.37 17.36 16.68
N PHE A 95 17.47 16.07 16.37
CA PHE A 95 16.57 15.04 16.82
C PHE A 95 16.93 14.57 18.22
N LYS A 96 16.74 15.50 19.15
CA LYS A 96 16.52 15.17 20.56
C LYS A 96 15.10 14.68 20.67
N LEU A 97 14.90 13.40 20.41
CA LEU A 97 13.70 12.76 20.88
C LEU A 97 13.62 12.99 22.40
N ASP A 98 12.65 13.79 22.79
CA ASP A 98 12.30 14.06 24.17
C ASP A 98 10.84 13.61 24.36
N GLU A 99 10.23 13.96 25.49
CA GLU A 99 8.84 13.63 25.76
C GLU A 99 7.85 14.18 24.70
N THR A 100 8.26 15.12 23.84
CA THR A 100 7.41 15.61 22.74
C THR A 100 7.36 14.67 21.53
N HIS A 101 8.25 13.68 21.48
CA HIS A 101 8.34 12.67 20.43
C HIS A 101 7.88 11.29 20.89
N LYS A 102 7.47 11.17 22.16
CA LYS A 102 7.01 9.93 22.79
C LYS A 102 5.54 10.06 23.18
N PHE A 103 4.71 9.12 22.74
CA PHE A 103 3.28 9.12 23.05
C PHE A 103 2.91 7.80 23.72
N ASN A 104 2.52 7.85 25.01
CA ASN A 104 2.09 6.66 25.73
C ASN A 104 0.57 6.48 25.59
N THR A 105 0.14 5.31 25.14
CA THR A 105 -1.28 4.96 24.96
C THR A 105 -1.60 3.67 25.72
N ARG A 106 -2.85 3.18 25.62
CA ARG A 106 -3.20 1.83 26.12
C ARG A 106 -2.60 0.71 25.29
N GLN A 107 -2.27 0.96 24.02
CA GLN A 107 -1.78 -0.02 23.06
C GLN A 107 -0.24 -0.11 23.05
N GLY A 108 0.45 0.84 23.69
CA GLY A 108 1.91 0.86 23.75
C GLY A 108 2.46 2.28 23.70
N THR A 109 3.76 2.37 23.46
CA THR A 109 4.51 3.63 23.36
C THR A 109 4.81 3.92 21.90
N PHE A 110 4.43 5.09 21.41
CA PHE A 110 4.75 5.53 20.05
C PHE A 110 5.92 6.51 20.05
N TYR A 111 6.77 6.40 19.03
CA TYR A 111 7.90 7.30 18.79
C TYR A 111 7.74 7.97 17.42
N ARG A 112 7.88 9.30 17.38
CA ARG A 112 7.88 10.07 16.13
C ARG A 112 9.31 10.38 15.69
N VAL A 113 9.65 10.04 14.45
CA VAL A 113 10.93 10.36 13.80
C VAL A 113 10.73 11.32 12.65
N GLU A 114 11.55 12.37 12.58
CA GLU A 114 11.48 13.38 11.51
C GLU A 114 12.52 13.09 10.42
N LEU A 115 12.06 13.08 9.17
CA LEU A 115 12.85 12.90 7.97
C LEU A 115 12.91 14.23 7.23
N ASN A 116 14.13 14.64 6.89
CA ASN A 116 14.38 15.83 6.10
C ASN A 116 13.99 15.56 4.65
N ASN A 117 12.87 16.14 4.23
CA ASN A 117 12.38 16.14 2.86
C ASN A 117 12.59 17.54 2.26
N ARG A 118 13.51 17.66 1.30
CA ARG A 118 13.86 18.94 0.65
C ARG A 118 13.44 18.95 -0.82
N PRO A 119 12.69 19.98 -1.28
CA PRO A 119 12.20 21.13 -0.50
C PRO A 119 11.15 20.73 0.55
N GLU A 120 11.11 21.50 1.65
CA GLU A 120 10.20 21.33 2.79
C GLU A 120 8.74 21.06 2.38
N PRO A 121 7.97 20.32 3.20
CA PRO A 121 8.12 20.11 4.65
C PRO A 121 8.58 18.69 5.06
N PRO A 122 9.09 18.49 6.29
CA PRO A 122 9.66 17.22 6.75
C PRO A 122 8.62 16.11 6.90
N VAL A 123 8.97 14.89 6.51
CA VAL A 123 8.10 13.71 6.68
C VAL A 123 8.25 13.18 8.10
N HIS A 124 7.17 12.71 8.73
CA HIS A 124 7.22 12.14 10.07
C HIS A 124 6.90 10.65 10.05
N TRP A 125 7.81 9.81 10.53
CA TRP A 125 7.60 8.38 10.72
C TRP A 125 7.19 8.06 12.15
N PHE A 126 6.37 7.04 12.31
CA PHE A 126 5.87 6.58 13.59
C PHE A 126 6.24 5.13 13.84
N PHE A 127 6.70 4.85 15.06
CA PHE A 127 7.06 3.53 15.52
C PHE A 127 6.29 3.20 16.79
N GLN A 128 5.73 2.00 16.89
CA GLN A 128 5.09 1.51 18.11
C GLN A 128 6.00 0.53 18.82
N TYR A 129 6.15 0.71 20.12
CA TYR A 129 6.79 -0.24 21.03
C TYR A 129 5.75 -0.88 21.95
N SER A 130 5.58 -2.18 21.78
CA SER A 130 4.70 -3.02 22.60
C SER A 130 5.31 -4.42 22.72
N ASP A 131 5.13 -5.07 23.88
CA ASP A 131 5.60 -6.45 24.11
C ASP A 131 7.08 -6.71 23.76
N ASN A 132 7.96 -5.74 24.07
CA ASN A 132 9.39 -5.75 23.73
C ASN A 132 9.70 -5.82 22.22
N GLN A 133 8.76 -5.43 21.37
CA GLN A 133 8.92 -5.35 19.93
C GLN A 133 8.69 -3.91 19.46
N ILE A 134 9.44 -3.51 18.44
CA ILE A 134 9.18 -2.26 17.71
C ILE A 134 8.69 -2.59 16.31
N GLU A 135 7.63 -1.92 15.91
CA GLU A 135 7.10 -1.94 14.56
C GLU A 135 6.97 -0.52 13.99
N TYR A 136 7.12 -0.41 12.67
CA TYR A 136 6.81 0.81 11.94
C TYR A 136 5.30 0.85 11.66
N VAL A 137 4.62 1.91 12.11
CA VAL A 137 3.16 2.00 12.02
C VAL A 137 2.67 2.97 10.94
N GLY A 138 3.51 3.89 10.47
CA GLY A 138 3.15 4.74 9.34
C GLY A 138 3.98 6.02 9.21
N GLU A 139 3.63 6.81 8.20
CA GLU A 139 4.22 8.12 7.91
C GLU A 139 3.17 9.20 7.71
N ILE A 140 3.55 10.43 8.07
CA ILE A 140 2.80 11.65 7.79
C ILE A 140 3.61 12.47 6.80
N ASN A 141 3.03 12.67 5.62
CA ASN A 141 3.46 13.69 4.69
C ASN A 141 2.77 15.02 5.06
N PRO A 142 3.51 16.06 5.48
CA PRO A 142 2.94 17.35 5.84
C PRO A 142 2.24 18.07 4.68
N LEU A 143 2.54 17.72 3.42
CA LEU A 143 1.83 18.25 2.25
C LEU A 143 0.43 17.65 2.10
N ASP A 144 0.23 16.44 2.62
CA ASP A 144 -1.03 15.72 2.46
C ASP A 144 -1.95 15.90 3.68
N LEU A 145 -1.49 16.65 4.70
CA LEU A 145 -2.20 16.94 5.96
C LEU A 145 -2.79 15.71 6.66
N LYS A 146 -2.21 14.52 6.46
CA LYS A 146 -2.67 13.28 7.08
C LYS A 146 -2.18 13.18 8.53
N TYR A 147 -3.07 13.12 9.50
CA TYR A 147 -2.82 12.80 10.90
C TYR A 147 -2.86 11.29 11.09
N ILE A 148 -1.93 10.71 11.86
CA ILE A 148 -2.03 9.32 12.31
C ILE A 148 -1.92 9.30 13.84
N GLY A 149 -3.00 8.93 14.52
CA GLY A 149 -3.10 8.94 15.98
C GLY A 149 -4.52 8.74 16.49
N ASP A 150 -4.71 8.66 17.80
CA ASP A 150 -6.02 8.55 18.45
C ASP A 150 -6.65 9.94 18.61
N ALA A 151 -7.24 10.47 17.52
CA ALA A 151 -7.76 11.84 17.47
C ALA A 151 -8.99 12.02 18.37
N ASP A 152 -9.79 10.97 18.56
CA ASP A 152 -11.00 11.00 19.40
C ASP A 152 -10.79 10.50 20.85
N MET A 153 -9.58 10.02 21.18
CA MET A 153 -9.16 9.53 22.49
C MET A 153 -9.89 8.25 22.95
N ASP A 154 -10.33 7.41 22.02
CA ASP A 154 -10.98 6.13 22.32
C ASP A 154 -9.99 4.96 22.52
N GLY A 155 -8.71 5.19 22.22
CA GLY A 155 -7.61 4.24 22.35
C GLY A 155 -7.30 3.47 21.06
N LYS A 156 -7.83 3.89 19.91
CA LYS A 156 -7.52 3.32 18.60
C LYS A 156 -6.77 4.33 17.75
N ILE A 157 -5.90 3.82 16.88
CA ILE A 157 -5.19 4.67 15.94
C ILE A 157 -6.16 5.07 14.84
N GLU A 158 -6.14 6.31 14.43
CA GLU A 158 -6.90 6.81 13.31
C GLU A 158 -5.94 7.40 12.29
N VAL A 159 -6.25 7.21 11.01
CA VAL A 159 -5.64 7.99 9.93
C VAL A 159 -6.63 9.09 9.58
N SER A 160 -6.36 10.30 9.98
CA SER A 160 -7.17 11.47 9.65
C SER A 160 -6.49 12.36 8.63
N GLY A 161 -7.18 13.32 8.06
CA GLY A 161 -6.59 14.36 7.23
C GLY A 161 -7.61 15.33 6.67
N TYR A 162 -7.16 16.48 6.22
CA TYR A 162 -8.03 17.42 5.50
C TYR A 162 -8.22 16.91 4.06
N GLN A 163 -9.48 16.81 3.66
CA GLN A 163 -9.88 16.49 2.29
C GLN A 163 -10.64 17.69 1.72
N ASP A 164 -10.33 18.03 0.47
CA ASP A 164 -11.13 18.97 -0.29
C ASP A 164 -12.31 18.24 -0.93
N TYR A 165 -13.53 18.66 -0.59
CA TYR A 165 -14.72 18.25 -1.34
C TYR A 165 -15.21 19.45 -2.13
N CYS A 166 -14.95 19.42 -3.42
CA CYS A 166 -15.52 20.36 -4.36
C CYS A 166 -16.75 19.71 -4.98
N GLN A 167 -17.93 20.29 -4.75
CA GLN A 167 -19.12 19.89 -5.49
C GLN A 167 -19.11 20.59 -6.84
N GLU A 168 -18.91 19.83 -7.91
CA GLU A 168 -19.00 20.35 -9.27
C GLU A 168 -20.40 20.95 -9.49
N THR A 169 -20.43 22.20 -9.95
CA THR A 169 -21.68 22.82 -10.36
C THR A 169 -22.20 22.13 -11.62
N TYR A 170 -23.49 21.74 -11.61
CA TYR A 170 -24.12 21.09 -12.76
C TYR A 170 -23.85 21.86 -14.05
N ILE A 171 -23.42 21.13 -15.08
CA ILE A 171 -23.15 21.64 -16.43
C ILE A 171 -24.37 22.42 -16.93
N GLY A 172 -24.29 23.75 -16.89
CA GLY A 172 -25.40 24.66 -17.23
C GLY A 172 -25.40 26.00 -16.50
N GLU A 173 -24.70 26.13 -15.36
CA GLU A 173 -24.56 27.39 -14.63
C GLU A 173 -23.09 27.85 -14.56
N SER A 174 -22.54 28.30 -15.70
CA SER A 174 -21.11 28.70 -15.87
C SER A 174 -20.62 29.86 -14.98
N ASP A 175 -21.50 30.47 -14.21
CA ASP A 175 -21.20 31.69 -13.44
C ASP A 175 -21.17 31.45 -11.93
N LYS A 176 -21.36 30.20 -11.45
CA LYS A 176 -21.27 29.87 -10.03
C LYS A 176 -19.93 29.21 -9.73
N GLN A 177 -19.20 29.83 -8.81
CA GLN A 177 -17.91 29.35 -8.31
C GLN A 177 -18.11 27.99 -7.62
N ASP A 178 -17.25 27.02 -7.93
CA ASP A 178 -17.29 25.70 -7.29
C ASP A 178 -17.23 25.87 -5.77
N PHE A 179 -18.13 25.20 -5.07
CA PHE A 179 -18.14 25.21 -3.62
C PHE A 179 -17.20 24.11 -3.15
N CYS A 180 -15.96 24.49 -2.88
CA CYS A 180 -15.00 23.64 -2.21
C CYS A 180 -15.11 23.83 -0.70
N ALA A 181 -15.31 22.74 0.02
CA ALA A 181 -15.25 22.71 1.48
C ALA A 181 -14.10 21.78 1.89
N GLU A 182 -13.19 22.31 2.71
CA GLU A 182 -12.24 21.49 3.45
C GLU A 182 -12.98 20.78 4.59
N TYR A 183 -12.88 19.46 4.65
CA TYR A 183 -13.40 18.67 5.76
C TYR A 183 -12.31 17.76 6.31
N PHE A 184 -12.27 17.64 7.63
CA PHE A 184 -11.37 16.72 8.32
C PHE A 184 -12.02 15.33 8.34
N ALA A 185 -11.50 14.39 7.57
CA ALA A 185 -11.90 12.99 7.59
C ALA A 185 -11.02 12.22 8.57
N SER A 186 -11.58 11.31 9.37
CA SER A 186 -10.84 10.40 10.27
C SER A 186 -11.27 8.97 9.98
N PHE A 187 -10.30 8.09 9.74
CA PHE A 187 -10.52 6.66 9.53
C PHE A 187 -9.95 5.87 10.71
N GLU A 188 -10.83 5.21 11.45
CA GLU A 188 -10.45 4.40 12.61
C GLU A 188 -9.78 3.09 12.16
N VAL A 189 -8.55 2.86 12.62
CA VAL A 189 -7.80 1.62 12.39
C VAL A 189 -8.20 0.63 13.49
N SER A 190 -9.12 -0.27 13.18
CA SER A 190 -9.55 -1.34 14.09
C SER A 190 -8.53 -2.50 14.16
N ASP A 191 -8.60 -3.35 15.19
CA ASP A 191 -7.81 -4.59 15.36
C ASP A 191 -7.89 -5.54 14.15
N THR A 192 -8.93 -5.38 13.32
CA THR A 192 -8.90 -5.79 11.92
C THR A 192 -8.22 -4.70 11.11
N VAL A 193 -6.90 -4.82 10.98
CA VAL A 193 -6.22 -4.24 9.82
C VAL A 193 -6.80 -4.96 8.62
N GLU A 194 -7.90 -4.46 8.05
CA GLU A 194 -8.12 -4.59 6.62
C GLU A 194 -6.99 -3.80 5.97
N ARG A 195 -5.86 -4.47 5.87
CA ARG A 195 -4.77 -4.06 5.02
C ARG A 195 -5.42 -3.98 3.65
N VAL A 196 -5.70 -2.76 3.18
CA VAL A 196 -5.91 -2.49 1.77
C VAL A 196 -4.54 -2.70 1.10
N SER A 197 -4.07 -3.96 1.11
CA SER A 197 -2.81 -4.43 0.53
C SER A 197 -2.88 -4.51 -0.99
N TYR A 198 -3.89 -3.89 -1.60
CA TYR A 198 -4.10 -3.94 -3.03
C TYR A 198 -3.04 -3.13 -3.79
N SER A 199 -2.61 -1.97 -3.29
CA SER A 199 -1.65 -1.11 -4.01
C SER A 199 -0.23 -1.70 -4.07
N TYR A 200 0.27 -2.29 -2.97
CA TYR A 200 1.60 -2.91 -2.95
C TYR A 200 1.67 -4.17 -3.81
N GLY A 201 0.58 -4.95 -3.85
CA GLY A 201 0.44 -6.12 -4.71
C GLY A 201 0.50 -5.72 -6.18
N VAL A 202 -0.36 -4.78 -6.60
CA VAL A 202 -0.43 -4.34 -8.00
C VAL A 202 0.88 -3.70 -8.44
N ALA A 203 1.48 -2.80 -7.64
CA ALA A 203 2.76 -2.18 -7.99
C ALA A 203 3.89 -3.21 -8.16
N SER A 204 3.93 -4.25 -7.33
CA SER A 204 4.91 -5.34 -7.44
C SER A 204 4.69 -6.17 -8.70
N ILE A 205 3.42 -6.49 -9.01
CA ILE A 205 3.02 -7.22 -10.23
C ILE A 205 3.41 -6.40 -11.48
N LEU A 206 3.06 -5.12 -11.53
CA LEU A 206 3.42 -4.25 -12.65
C LEU A 206 4.94 -4.17 -12.84
N LYS A 207 5.69 -4.04 -11.74
CA LYS A 207 7.15 -3.99 -11.77
C LYS A 207 7.77 -5.32 -12.26
N GLU A 208 7.25 -6.46 -11.81
CA GLU A 208 7.71 -7.78 -12.26
C GLU A 208 7.52 -7.96 -13.77
N HIS A 209 6.42 -7.43 -14.31
CA HIS A 209 6.08 -7.51 -15.72
C HIS A 209 6.63 -6.34 -16.57
N GLY A 210 7.27 -5.34 -15.96
CA GLY A 210 7.78 -4.16 -16.65
C GLY A 210 6.67 -3.23 -17.18
N TYR A 211 5.49 -3.27 -16.57
CA TYR A 211 4.35 -2.41 -16.92
C TYR A 211 4.38 -1.12 -16.11
N LEU A 212 3.89 -0.05 -16.71
CA LEU A 212 3.75 1.25 -16.06
C LEU A 212 2.27 1.63 -16.02
N PRO A 213 1.74 2.19 -14.91
CA PRO A 213 0.41 2.78 -14.92
C PRO A 213 0.28 3.82 -16.02
N SER A 214 -0.88 3.86 -16.68
CA SER A 214 -1.15 4.82 -17.74
C SER A 214 -1.06 6.25 -17.20
N PRO A 215 -0.24 7.14 -17.78
CA PRO A 215 -0.15 8.54 -17.36
C PRO A 215 -1.35 9.39 -17.82
N VAL A 216 -2.29 8.80 -18.58
CA VAL A 216 -3.44 9.50 -19.18
C VAL A 216 -4.57 9.71 -18.18
N LEU A 217 -4.64 8.87 -17.13
CA LEU A 217 -5.66 8.95 -16.10
C LEU A 217 -5.07 9.47 -14.79
N GLU A 218 -5.81 10.34 -14.11
CA GLU A 218 -5.47 10.77 -12.75
C GLU A 218 -5.56 9.60 -11.76
N ASP A 219 -6.55 8.73 -11.94
CA ASP A 219 -6.66 7.46 -11.23
C ASP A 219 -6.77 6.29 -12.24
N PRO A 220 -5.66 5.58 -12.52
CA PRO A 220 -5.68 4.48 -13.46
C PRO A 220 -6.17 3.18 -12.83
N PHE A 221 -6.61 3.17 -11.56
CA PHE A 221 -7.02 1.97 -10.83
C PHE A 221 -8.51 2.00 -10.48
N VAL A 222 -9.15 0.84 -10.61
CA VAL A 222 -10.55 0.64 -10.23
C VAL A 222 -10.66 -0.69 -9.50
N PHE A 223 -11.44 -0.72 -8.42
CA PHE A 223 -11.65 -1.92 -7.61
C PHE A 223 -13.10 -2.39 -7.70
N GLY A 224 -13.32 -3.71 -7.66
CA GLY A 224 -14.64 -4.33 -7.74
C GLY A 224 -14.56 -5.85 -7.87
N ASP A 225 -15.68 -6.56 -7.69
CA ASP A 225 -15.76 -8.00 -8.03
C ASP A 225 -16.05 -8.11 -9.52
N PHE A 226 -15.01 -8.34 -10.34
CA PHE A 226 -15.17 -8.31 -11.80
C PHE A 226 -15.39 -9.70 -12.42
N TYR A 227 -15.13 -10.77 -11.67
CA TYR A 227 -15.32 -12.16 -12.11
C TYR A 227 -16.59 -12.81 -11.53
N GLY A 228 -17.26 -12.16 -10.58
CA GLY A 228 -18.50 -12.65 -9.95
C GLY A 228 -18.29 -13.74 -8.93
N ASP A 229 -17.12 -13.72 -8.30
CA ASP A 229 -16.66 -14.77 -7.40
C ASP A 229 -16.66 -14.33 -5.92
N GLY A 230 -17.07 -13.08 -5.67
CA GLY A 230 -17.16 -12.47 -4.34
C GLY A 230 -15.84 -11.94 -3.80
N ILE A 231 -14.77 -11.92 -4.60
CA ILE A 231 -13.48 -11.33 -4.24
C ILE A 231 -13.30 -9.99 -4.95
N GLN A 232 -12.78 -9.01 -4.21
CA GLN A 232 -12.46 -7.71 -4.75
C GLN A 232 -11.17 -7.78 -5.58
N ASP A 233 -11.30 -7.54 -6.87
CA ASP A 233 -10.25 -7.47 -7.87
C ASP A 233 -9.75 -6.04 -8.08
N THR A 234 -8.66 -5.91 -8.85
CA THR A 234 -8.18 -4.60 -9.33
C THR A 234 -8.14 -4.58 -10.85
N ALA A 235 -8.81 -3.61 -11.46
CA ALA A 235 -8.64 -3.27 -12.85
C ALA A 235 -7.75 -2.02 -13.00
N LEU A 236 -6.91 -1.99 -14.03
CA LEU A 236 -6.10 -0.82 -14.33
C LEU A 236 -5.83 -0.65 -15.83
N ILE A 237 -5.53 0.58 -16.23
CA ILE A 237 -4.96 0.84 -17.56
C ILE A 237 -3.45 1.03 -17.41
N ALA A 238 -2.67 0.19 -18.10
CA ALA A 238 -1.22 0.22 -18.07
C ALA A 238 -0.62 0.43 -19.45
N THR A 239 0.51 1.14 -19.52
CA THR A 239 1.33 1.25 -20.73
C THR A 239 2.22 0.01 -20.86
N ILE A 240 2.06 -0.72 -21.97
CA ILE A 240 2.84 -1.90 -22.34
C ILE A 240 3.42 -1.67 -23.73
N GLY A 241 4.72 -1.35 -23.79
CA GLY A 241 5.33 -0.86 -25.03
C GLY A 241 4.78 0.52 -25.41
N ASP A 242 4.22 0.63 -26.61
CA ASP A 242 3.62 1.87 -27.13
C ASP A 242 2.08 1.87 -27.04
N GLU A 243 1.48 0.86 -26.39
CA GLU A 243 0.02 0.68 -26.29
C GLU A 243 -0.44 0.79 -24.83
N HIS A 244 -1.67 1.26 -24.62
CA HIS A 244 -2.32 1.27 -23.31
C HIS A 244 -3.31 0.09 -23.24
N LYS A 245 -3.16 -0.76 -22.24
CA LYS A 245 -3.93 -2.01 -22.07
C LYS A 245 -4.75 -1.95 -20.80
N LEU A 246 -6.00 -2.41 -20.88
CA LEU A 246 -6.79 -2.75 -19.70
C LEU A 246 -6.32 -4.10 -19.15
N LEU A 247 -5.91 -4.08 -17.89
CA LEU A 247 -5.48 -5.23 -17.11
C LEU A 247 -6.48 -5.43 -15.98
N VAL A 248 -6.87 -6.67 -15.71
CA VAL A 248 -7.64 -7.03 -14.51
C VAL A 248 -6.84 -8.07 -13.74
N VAL A 249 -6.55 -7.78 -12.48
CA VAL A 249 -5.84 -8.62 -11.52
C VAL A 249 -6.87 -9.38 -10.71
N ASP A 250 -7.01 -10.67 -11.01
CA ASP A 250 -7.80 -11.65 -10.26
C ASP A 250 -7.02 -12.15 -9.04
N TYR A 251 -7.56 -11.98 -7.83
CA TYR A 251 -6.92 -12.44 -6.59
C TYR A 251 -7.39 -13.83 -6.10
N GLN A 252 -8.35 -14.49 -6.75
CA GLN A 252 -8.70 -15.89 -6.45
C GLN A 252 -7.69 -16.89 -6.98
N SER A 253 -7.00 -16.54 -8.06
CA SER A 253 -5.97 -17.36 -8.64
C SER A 253 -4.66 -17.21 -7.85
N ASP A 254 -4.03 -18.34 -7.47
CA ASP A 254 -2.70 -18.38 -6.80
C ASP A 254 -1.61 -17.59 -7.58
N THR A 255 -1.89 -17.28 -8.85
CA THR A 255 -1.22 -16.28 -9.67
C THR A 255 -2.16 -15.11 -9.91
N ALA A 256 -1.79 -13.89 -9.53
CA ALA A 256 -2.44 -12.70 -10.04
C ALA A 256 -2.43 -12.73 -11.57
N LEU A 257 -3.54 -13.16 -12.20
CA LEU A 257 -3.60 -13.31 -13.64
C LEU A 257 -3.89 -11.93 -14.20
N ILE A 258 -2.89 -11.37 -14.90
CA ILE A 258 -3.08 -10.18 -15.71
C ILE A 258 -3.81 -10.61 -16.97
N ASN A 259 -5.14 -10.52 -16.96
CA ASN A 259 -5.88 -10.68 -18.21
C ASN A 259 -5.80 -9.36 -18.97
N ILE A 260 -5.03 -9.37 -20.07
CA ILE A 260 -5.21 -8.38 -21.12
C ILE A 260 -6.60 -8.67 -21.68
N VAL A 261 -7.48 -7.69 -21.56
CA VAL A 261 -8.82 -7.77 -22.10
C VAL A 261 -8.70 -7.75 -23.64
N GLU A 262 -8.49 -8.93 -24.23
CA GLU A 262 -8.33 -9.14 -25.67
C GLU A 262 -9.65 -9.64 -26.28
N ASP A 263 -9.88 -9.26 -27.54
CA ASP A 263 -11.07 -9.62 -28.30
C ASP A 263 -11.16 -11.15 -28.49
N GLY A 264 -11.96 -11.81 -27.63
CA GLY A 264 -12.30 -13.23 -27.72
C GLY A 264 -13.25 -13.58 -28.87
N GLY A 265 -13.28 -12.76 -29.93
CA GLY A 265 -14.15 -12.89 -31.10
C GLY A 265 -15.22 -11.81 -31.14
N GLU A 266 -14.95 -10.80 -31.96
CA GLU A 266 -15.83 -9.74 -32.48
C GLU A 266 -16.30 -8.63 -31.53
N THR A 267 -15.88 -8.58 -30.27
CA THR A 267 -16.51 -7.65 -29.30
C THR A 267 -15.59 -6.91 -28.34
N ILE A 268 -14.35 -6.58 -28.69
CA ILE A 268 -13.67 -5.39 -28.12
C ILE A 268 -12.91 -4.69 -29.25
N GLN A 269 -13.51 -3.65 -29.82
CA GLN A 269 -12.98 -3.02 -31.06
C GLN A 269 -11.65 -2.26 -30.84
N THR A 270 -11.19 -2.09 -29.61
CA THR A 270 -9.97 -1.34 -29.30
C THR A 270 -9.03 -2.19 -28.45
N THR A 271 -7.87 -2.53 -29.02
CA THR A 271 -6.76 -3.12 -28.26
C THR A 271 -5.93 -2.07 -27.54
N ASP A 272 -6.18 -0.78 -27.78
CA ASP A 272 -5.52 0.35 -27.15
C ASP A 272 -6.55 1.22 -26.42
N PHE A 273 -6.30 1.46 -25.14
CA PHE A 273 -7.13 2.21 -24.21
C PHE A 273 -6.58 3.63 -23.95
N SER A 274 -5.68 4.13 -24.80
CA SER A 274 -5.10 5.48 -24.71
C SER A 274 -6.13 6.61 -24.80
N TRP A 275 -7.32 6.31 -25.31
CA TRP A 275 -8.45 7.23 -25.47
C TRP A 275 -9.33 7.37 -24.22
N VAL A 276 -9.16 6.49 -23.22
CA VAL A 276 -9.98 6.50 -22.01
C VAL A 276 -9.65 7.72 -21.16
N GLY A 277 -10.66 8.54 -20.90
CA GLY A 277 -10.60 9.65 -19.95
C GLY A 277 -11.46 9.43 -18.70
N VAL A 278 -12.40 8.49 -18.74
CA VAL A 278 -13.24 8.07 -17.62
C VAL A 278 -13.08 6.57 -17.44
N PHE A 279 -12.68 6.14 -16.24
CA PHE A 279 -12.52 4.74 -15.89
C PHE A 279 -13.07 4.49 -14.49
N LYS A 280 -14.11 3.66 -14.36
CA LYS A 280 -14.78 3.39 -13.07
C LYS A 280 -15.46 2.03 -13.01
N ALA A 281 -15.77 1.58 -11.81
CA ALA A 281 -16.62 0.42 -11.57
C ALA A 281 -18.10 0.80 -11.63
N ILE A 282 -18.91 -0.11 -12.13
CA ILE A 282 -20.38 -0.05 -12.11
C ILE A 282 -20.85 -1.17 -11.19
N PRO A 283 -21.63 -0.84 -10.15
CA PRO A 283 -22.00 -1.81 -9.14
C PRO A 283 -22.91 -2.91 -9.67
N ALA A 284 -22.80 -4.08 -9.07
CA ALA A 284 -23.76 -5.18 -9.26
C ALA A 284 -25.22 -4.73 -9.17
N GLY A 285 -26.07 -5.30 -10.03
CA GLY A 285 -27.51 -5.03 -10.08
C GLY A 285 -27.92 -3.88 -11.00
N ASP A 286 -26.97 -3.05 -11.45
CA ASP A 286 -27.26 -2.03 -12.47
C ASP A 286 -27.58 -2.69 -13.82
N THR A 287 -28.49 -2.06 -14.56
CA THR A 287 -28.87 -2.52 -15.90
C THR A 287 -27.94 -1.92 -16.94
N LEU A 288 -27.07 -2.75 -17.49
CA LEU A 288 -26.22 -2.41 -18.62
C LEU A 288 -27.01 -2.65 -19.91
N PHE A 289 -26.92 -1.73 -20.85
CA PHE A 289 -27.51 -1.84 -22.18
C PHE A 289 -26.67 -1.05 -23.16
N SER A 290 -26.61 -1.44 -24.43
CA SER A 290 -26.00 -0.55 -25.44
C SER A 290 -26.96 0.60 -25.71
N ASN A 291 -26.50 1.85 -25.58
CA ASN A 291 -27.29 3.04 -25.92
C ASN A 291 -27.22 3.39 -27.42
N TYR A 292 -26.44 2.62 -28.20
CA TYR A 292 -26.18 2.88 -29.62
C TYR A 292 -25.93 1.58 -30.40
N THR A 293 -26.75 1.33 -31.43
CA THR A 293 -26.54 0.22 -32.39
C THR A 293 -26.54 0.70 -33.85
N ASP A 294 -27.41 1.67 -34.15
CA ASP A 294 -27.55 2.37 -35.44
C ASP A 294 -28.08 3.81 -35.22
N ASP A 295 -28.86 4.01 -34.15
CA ASP A 295 -29.34 5.29 -33.65
C ASP A 295 -29.30 5.25 -32.11
N TRP A 296 -29.39 6.42 -31.50
CA TRP A 296 -29.48 6.59 -30.07
C TRP A 296 -30.75 5.97 -29.51
N ARG A 297 -30.62 5.25 -28.40
CA ARG A 297 -31.76 4.61 -27.74
C ARG A 297 -31.68 4.73 -26.23
N SER A 298 -32.83 4.98 -25.61
CA SER A 298 -32.96 5.01 -24.16
C SER A 298 -33.16 3.59 -23.62
N LEU A 299 -32.94 3.40 -22.32
CA LEU A 299 -33.19 2.10 -21.67
C LEU A 299 -34.62 1.57 -21.92
N SER A 300 -35.63 2.43 -22.00
CA SER A 300 -37.01 2.01 -22.28
C SER A 300 -37.21 1.47 -23.70
N ASP A 301 -36.35 1.85 -24.64
CA ASP A 301 -36.39 1.40 -26.03
C ASP A 301 -35.64 0.08 -26.24
N VAL A 302 -34.80 -0.33 -25.28
CA VAL A 302 -34.02 -1.57 -25.35
C VAL A 302 -34.86 -2.76 -24.93
N PRO A 303 -35.05 -3.78 -25.79
CA PRO A 303 -35.70 -5.04 -25.43
C PRO A 303 -35.09 -5.69 -24.18
N GLU A 304 -35.91 -6.35 -23.36
CA GLU A 304 -35.43 -6.96 -22.10
C GLU A 304 -34.33 -8.01 -22.32
N ASP A 305 -34.36 -8.73 -23.43
CA ASP A 305 -33.39 -9.75 -23.81
C ASP A 305 -32.04 -9.18 -24.26
N GLU A 306 -31.96 -7.88 -24.53
CA GLU A 306 -30.71 -7.15 -24.81
C GLU A 306 -30.10 -6.48 -23.58
N ARG A 307 -30.84 -6.44 -22.46
CA ARG A 307 -30.37 -5.86 -21.20
C ARG A 307 -29.52 -6.85 -20.45
N VAL A 308 -28.45 -6.36 -19.83
CA VAL A 308 -27.54 -7.14 -19.01
C VAL A 308 -27.65 -6.64 -17.58
N VAL A 309 -27.95 -7.55 -16.65
CA VAL A 309 -27.92 -7.28 -15.21
C VAL A 309 -26.97 -8.29 -14.59
N LEU A 310 -25.89 -7.80 -14.01
CA LEU A 310 -24.85 -8.64 -13.41
C LEU A 310 -25.07 -8.73 -11.90
N THR A 311 -24.67 -9.84 -11.30
CA THR A 311 -24.62 -10.01 -9.84
C THR A 311 -23.29 -9.59 -9.24
N TYR A 312 -22.45 -8.93 -10.05
CA TYR A 312 -21.09 -8.51 -9.79
C TYR A 312 -20.80 -7.24 -10.58
N ASP A 313 -19.65 -6.63 -10.35
CA ASP A 313 -19.31 -5.32 -10.87
C ASP A 313 -18.88 -5.39 -12.34
N ALA A 314 -19.17 -4.33 -13.09
CA ALA A 314 -18.65 -4.11 -14.43
C ALA A 314 -17.66 -2.95 -14.43
N LEU A 315 -16.87 -2.85 -15.49
CA LEU A 315 -16.05 -1.68 -15.77
C LEU A 315 -16.78 -0.77 -16.75
N PHE A 316 -16.66 0.54 -16.56
CA PHE A 316 -17.10 1.54 -17.51
C PHE A 316 -15.90 2.36 -17.95
N VAL A 317 -15.69 2.42 -19.25
CA VAL A 317 -14.66 3.25 -19.90
C VAL A 317 -15.33 4.23 -20.85
N HIS A 318 -14.87 5.48 -20.88
CA HIS A 318 -15.41 6.49 -21.77
C HIS A 318 -14.36 7.56 -22.11
N MET A 319 -14.47 8.16 -23.29
CA MET A 319 -13.67 9.35 -23.64
C MET A 319 -14.22 10.57 -22.90
N ALA A 320 -13.39 11.34 -22.20
CA ALA A 320 -13.89 12.43 -21.34
C ALA A 320 -14.68 13.51 -22.10
N GLU A 321 -14.31 13.80 -23.35
CA GLU A 321 -14.86 14.93 -24.13
C GLU A 321 -15.56 14.53 -25.43
N ALA A 322 -15.79 13.24 -25.67
CA ALA A 322 -16.45 12.78 -26.89
C ALA A 322 -17.42 11.64 -26.64
N CYS A 323 -18.33 11.43 -27.60
CA CYS A 323 -19.15 10.24 -27.68
C CYS A 323 -18.24 9.04 -27.97
N GLY A 324 -18.27 8.04 -27.09
CA GLY A 324 -17.44 6.85 -27.26
C GLY A 324 -16.96 6.27 -25.94
N GLY A 325 -17.49 5.10 -25.62
CA GLY A 325 -17.17 4.35 -24.44
C GLY A 325 -17.96 3.05 -24.42
N GLY A 326 -18.01 2.42 -23.26
CA GLY A 326 -18.74 1.19 -23.10
C GLY A 326 -18.56 0.56 -21.73
N PHE A 327 -19.41 -0.44 -21.49
CA PHE A 327 -19.23 -1.35 -20.37
C PHE A 327 -18.35 -2.52 -20.79
N ILE A 328 -17.43 -2.90 -19.92
CA ILE A 328 -16.62 -4.11 -20.03
C ILE A 328 -17.00 -5.01 -18.86
N PHE A 329 -17.35 -6.25 -19.13
CA PHE A 329 -17.78 -7.18 -18.08
C PHE A 329 -17.44 -8.63 -18.42
N TRP A 330 -17.14 -9.41 -17.40
CA TRP A 330 -16.99 -10.85 -17.52
C TRP A 330 -18.36 -11.50 -17.69
N LYS A 331 -18.51 -12.43 -18.63
CA LYS A 331 -19.71 -13.28 -18.76
C LYS A 331 -19.39 -14.45 -19.70
N ASP A 332 -19.89 -15.64 -19.36
CA ASP A 332 -19.69 -16.86 -20.16
C ASP A 332 -18.19 -17.16 -20.41
N GLU A 333 -17.38 -17.02 -19.34
CA GLU A 333 -15.92 -17.26 -19.34
C GLU A 333 -15.12 -16.37 -20.32
N LYS A 334 -15.65 -15.19 -20.65
CA LYS A 334 -14.96 -14.20 -21.49
C LYS A 334 -15.31 -12.76 -21.10
N TRP A 335 -14.46 -11.83 -21.50
CA TRP A 335 -14.76 -10.40 -21.45
C TRP A 335 -15.69 -9.99 -22.59
N ASN A 336 -16.68 -9.16 -22.28
CA ASN A 336 -17.68 -8.66 -23.22
C ASN A 336 -17.68 -7.13 -23.20
N TRP A 337 -18.01 -6.53 -24.33
CA TRP A 337 -18.20 -5.09 -24.50
C TRP A 337 -19.66 -4.75 -24.76
N LEU A 338 -20.10 -3.63 -24.21
CA LEU A 338 -21.39 -3.04 -24.53
C LEU A 338 -21.21 -1.56 -24.83
N GLN A 339 -21.35 -1.21 -26.11
CA GLN A 339 -21.11 0.15 -26.61
C GLN A 339 -21.92 1.19 -25.85
N GLN A 340 -21.29 2.30 -25.51
CA GLN A 340 -21.91 3.55 -25.08
C GLN A 340 -21.38 4.67 -25.98
N GLU A 341 -22.26 5.38 -26.66
CA GLU A 341 -21.96 6.68 -27.24
C GLU A 341 -22.25 7.80 -26.26
#